data_AF-A0A917JVR9-F1
#
_entry.id   AF-A0A917JVR9-F1
#
_cell.length_a   1.000
_cell.length_b   1.000
_cell.length_c   1.000
_cell.angle_alpha   90.00
_cell.angle_beta   90.00
_cell.angle_gamma   90.00
#
_symmetry.space_group_name_H-M   'P 1'
#
loop_
_entity.id
_entity.type
_entity.pdbx_description
1 polymer ?
#
loop_
_entity_poly.entity_id
_entity_poly.type
_entity_poly.pdbx_seq_one_letter_code
_entity_poly.pdbx_strand_id
1 'polypeptide(L)' 'MSTEPERPIIDLSRDPNPGVADHAAPEGATVHPLIDLSRDPNPGVADHARPDED' A
#
# COMPACT_ATOMS: atom_id res chain seq x y z
N MET A 1 25.55 -19.15 4.32
CA MET A 1 25.06 -18.32 5.43
C MET A 1 24.43 -17.09 4.81
N SER A 2 23.10 -16.99 4.81
CA SER A 2 22.39 -15.84 4.24
C SER A 2 22.46 -14.67 5.21
N THR A 3 23.10 -13.59 4.81
CA THR A 3 23.02 -12.30 5.49
C THR A 3 21.85 -11.53 4.86
N GLU A 4 20.63 -11.84 5.26
CA GLU A 4 19.52 -10.92 4.95
C GLU A 4 19.66 -9.69 5.84
N PRO A 5 19.66 -8.48 5.28
CA PRO A 5 19.69 -7.27 6.09
C PRO A 5 18.42 -7.22 6.94
N GLU A 6 18.58 -7.16 8.27
CA GLU A 6 17.47 -6.92 9.19
C GLU A 6 16.80 -5.60 8.82
N ARG A 7 15.63 -5.68 8.19
CA ARG A 7 14.81 -4.50 7.91
C ARG A 7 14.35 -3.93 9.25
N PRO A 8 14.51 -2.62 9.50
CA PRO A 8 14.02 -2.01 10.73
C PRO A 8 12.50 -2.20 10.84
N ILE A 9 12.04 -2.63 12.00
CA ILE A 9 10.61 -2.72 12.32
C ILE A 9 10.07 -1.28 12.36
N ILE A 10 9.18 -0.94 11.43
CA ILE A 10 8.53 0.36 11.38
C ILE A 10 7.44 0.39 12.46
N ASP A 11 7.54 1.35 13.40
CA ASP A 11 6.54 1.58 14.46
C ASP A 11 5.31 2.29 13.87
N LEU A 12 4.33 1.50 13.43
CA LEU A 12 3.08 1.99 12.84
C LEU A 12 2.10 2.59 13.87
N SER A 13 2.38 2.52 15.17
CA SER A 13 1.45 3.01 16.21
C SER A 13 1.28 4.53 16.22
N ARG A 14 2.19 5.25 15.59
CA ARG A 14 2.19 6.72 15.49
C ARG A 14 1.64 7.21 14.15
N ASP A 15 1.37 6.31 13.23
CA ASP A 15 0.77 6.65 11.95
C ASP A 15 -0.70 7.03 12.20
N PRO A 16 -1.14 8.25 11.83
CA PRO A 16 -2.54 8.62 11.93
C PRO A 16 -3.44 7.79 11.00
N ASN A 17 -2.89 7.19 9.93
CA ASN A 17 -3.61 6.37 8.96
C ASN A 17 -2.91 5.02 8.71
N PRO A 18 -2.75 4.15 9.73
CA PRO A 18 -2.02 2.90 9.57
C PRO A 18 -2.66 2.03 8.49
N GLY A 19 -1.85 1.59 7.53
CA GLY A 19 -2.29 0.71 6.44
C GLY A 19 -2.91 1.43 5.25
N VAL A 20 -2.99 2.76 5.27
CA VAL A 20 -3.38 3.57 4.09
C VAL A 20 -2.11 4.09 3.42
N ALA A 21 -2.02 3.98 2.09
CA ALA A 21 -0.91 4.58 1.36
C ALA A 21 -1.01 6.11 1.39
N ASP A 22 0.11 6.82 1.56
CA ASP A 22 0.15 8.30 1.57
C ASP A 22 -0.39 8.96 0.29
N HIS A 23 -0.44 8.19 -0.80
CA HIS A 23 -0.97 8.62 -2.10
C HIS A 23 -2.36 8.04 -2.41
N ALA A 24 -2.98 7.35 -1.46
CA ALA A 24 -4.34 6.85 -1.61
C ALA A 24 -5.31 8.04 -1.72
N ALA A 25 -6.15 8.00 -2.74
CA ALA A 25 -7.24 8.95 -2.86
C ALA A 25 -8.26 8.69 -1.74
N PRO A 26 -8.90 9.73 -1.17
CA PRO A 26 -9.99 9.54 -0.22
C PRO A 26 -11.13 8.69 -0.81
N GLU A 27 -11.85 7.98 0.07
CA GLU A 27 -13.08 7.25 -0.27
C GLU A 27 -14.06 8.15 -1.05
N GLY A 28 -14.46 7.70 -2.25
CA GLY A 28 -15.36 8.43 -3.15
C GLY A 28 -14.74 9.60 -3.91
N ALA A 29 -13.43 9.86 -3.79
CA ALA A 29 -12.75 10.85 -4.62
C ALA A 29 -12.74 10.41 -6.09
N THR A 30 -12.97 11.37 -6.99
CA THR A 30 -12.88 11.09 -8.43
C THR A 30 -11.45 10.74 -8.81
N VAL A 31 -11.29 9.55 -9.39
CA VAL A 31 -10.02 9.11 -9.96
C VAL A 31 -9.65 10.05 -11.11
N HIS A 32 -8.37 10.41 -11.22
CA HIS A 32 -7.92 11.24 -12.33
C HIS A 32 -8.25 10.56 -13.65
N PRO A 33 -8.77 11.25 -14.68
CA PRO A 33 -9.26 10.62 -15.92
C PRO A 33 -8.20 9.85 -16.71
N LEU A 34 -6.91 10.09 -16.44
CA LEU A 34 -5.79 9.34 -17.03
C LEU A 34 -5.47 8.02 -16.31
N ILE A 35 -5.99 7.83 -15.09
CA ILE A 35 -5.81 6.59 -14.34
C ILE A 35 -6.86 5.59 -14.85
N ASP A 36 -6.38 4.48 -15.39
CA ASP A 36 -7.22 3.39 -15.88
C ASP A 36 -7.10 2.17 -14.95
N LEU A 37 -7.94 2.17 -13.92
CA LEU A 37 -7.99 1.07 -12.93
C LEU A 37 -8.52 -0.24 -13.52
N SER A 38 -9.14 -0.22 -14.71
CA SER A 38 -9.69 -1.44 -15.34
C SER A 38 -8.61 -2.39 -15.86
N ARG A 39 -7.39 -1.87 -16.07
CA ARG A 39 -6.21 -2.64 -16.51
C ARG A 39 -5.31 -3.06 -15.37
N ASP A 40 -5.52 -2.51 -14.18
CA ASP A 40 -4.76 -2.90 -13.00
C ASP A 40 -5.28 -4.26 -12.51
N PRO A 41 -4.41 -5.29 -12.39
CA PRO A 41 -4.81 -6.58 -11.81
C PRO A 41 -5.12 -6.48 -10.31
N ASN A 42 -4.55 -5.51 -9.59
CA ASN A 42 -4.67 -5.36 -8.14
C ASN A 42 -5.10 -3.93 -7.74
N PRO A 43 -6.22 -3.42 -8.25
CA PRO A 43 -6.63 -2.04 -8.00
C PRO A 43 -6.89 -1.83 -6.50
N GLY A 44 -6.29 -0.78 -5.94
CA GLY A 44 -6.42 -0.45 -4.51
C GLY A 44 -5.48 -1.23 -3.59
N VAL A 45 -4.67 -2.15 -4.11
CA VAL A 45 -3.63 -2.84 -3.34
C VAL A 45 -2.33 -2.07 -3.48
N ALA A 46 -1.70 -1.73 -2.36
CA ALA A 46 -0.38 -1.09 -2.40
C ALA A 46 0.70 -2.09 -2.87
N ASP A 47 1.60 -1.67 -3.76
CA ASP A 47 2.70 -2.51 -4.28
C ASP A 47 3.66 -3.05 -3.19
N HIS A 48 3.59 -2.48 -1.99
CA HIS A 48 4.41 -2.86 -0.84
C HIS A 48 3.57 -3.53 0.26
N ALA A 49 2.28 -3.76 0.02
CA ALA A 49 1.45 -4.54 0.92
C ALA A 49 2.07 -5.93 1.08
N ARG A 50 2.10 -6.43 2.31
CA ARG A 50 2.42 -7.82 2.52
C ARG A 50 1.29 -8.67 1.92
N PRO A 51 1.59 -9.86 1.37
CA PRO A 51 0.54 -10.80 1.01
C PRO A 51 -0.36 -11.04 2.22
N ASP A 52 -1.67 -11.13 2.01
CA ASP A 52 -2.57 -11.59 3.07
C ASP A 52 -2.15 -13.01 3.47
N GLU A 53 -1.98 -13.23 4.78
CA GLU A 53 -1.67 -14.56 5.31
C GLU A 53 -2.95 -15.40 5.27
N ASP A 54 -3.00 -16.40 4.38
CA ASP A 54 -4.01 -17.48 4.36
C ASP A 54 -3.84 -18.44 5.55
#